data_AF-A0A1N7DYG3-F1
#
_entry.id   AF-A0A1N7DYG3-F1
#
_cell.length_a   1.000
_cell.length_b   1.000
_cell.length_c   1.000
_cell.angle_alpha   90.00
_cell.angle_beta   90.00
_cell.angle_gamma   90.00
#
_symmetry.space_group_name_H-M   'P 1'
#
loop_
_entity.id
_entity.type
_entity.pdbx_description
1 polymer ?
#
loop_
_entity_poly.entity_id
_entity_poly.type
_entity_poly.pdbx_seq_one_letter_code
_entity_poly.pdbx_strand_id
1 'polypeptide(L)' 'MYGVVIVAFIVTAMIQALLAILVHIDAKRLGVERPMMWEFGVVTPAAGFLVAAYYFSQRRELATTSN' A
#
# COMPACT_ATOMS: atom_id res chain seq x y z
N MET A 1 -12.39 -21.76 16.93
CA MET A 1 -12.86 -20.52 16.27
C MET A 1 -11.74 -19.47 16.13
N TYR A 2 -10.99 -19.15 17.18
CA TYR A 2 -9.90 -18.14 17.13
C TYR A 2 -8.75 -18.47 16.17
N GLY A 3 -8.42 -19.75 15.96
CA GLY A 3 -7.32 -20.15 15.06
C GLY A 3 -7.49 -19.67 13.63
N VAL A 4 -8.72 -19.73 13.08
CA VAL A 4 -8.99 -19.25 11.71
C VAL A 4 -8.86 -17.74 11.61
N VAL A 5 -9.32 -17.00 12.62
CA VAL A 5 -9.22 -15.53 12.67
C VAL A 5 -7.76 -15.09 12.73
N ILE A 6 -6.94 -15.75 13.55
CA ILE A 6 -5.51 -15.45 13.69
C ILE A 6 -4.77 -15.76 12.38
N VAL A 7 -5.04 -16.91 11.76
CA VAL A 7 -4.44 -17.27 10.47
C VAL A 7 -4.83 -16.28 9.38
N ALA A 8 -6.11 -15.92 9.29
CA ALA A 8 -6.59 -14.93 8.32
C ALA A 8 -5.93 -13.56 8.54
N PHE A 9 -5.77 -13.14 9.80
CA PHE A 9 -5.08 -11.90 10.14
C PHE A 9 -3.61 -11.92 9.71
N ILE A 10 -2.87 -13.00 9.99
CA ILE A 10 -1.46 -13.13 9.59
C ILE A 10 -1.31 -13.11 8.07
N VAL A 11 -2.13 -13.89 7.36
CA VAL A 11 -2.12 -13.92 5.88
C VAL A 11 -2.43 -12.54 5.31
N THR A 12 -3.43 -11.86 5.88
CA THR A 12 -3.80 -10.50 5.47
C THR A 12 -2.64 -9.53 5.68
N ALA A 13 -2.01 -9.56 6.86
CA ALA A 13 -0.86 -8.70 7.18
C ALA A 13 0.33 -8.97 6.25
N MET A 14 0.60 -10.23 5.90
CA MET A 14 1.63 -10.58 4.93
C MET A 14 1.34 -9.99 3.54
N ILE A 15 0.10 -10.10 3.08
CA ILE A 15 -0.32 -9.51 1.80
C ILE A 15 -0.17 -7.97 1.83
N GLN A 16 -0.60 -7.33 2.92
CA GLN A 16 -0.45 -5.88 3.10
C GLN A 16 1.03 -5.46 3.09
N ALA A 17 1.91 -6.21 3.75
CA ALA A 17 3.35 -5.93 3.73
C ALA A 17 3.95 -6.02 2.32
N LEU A 18 3.58 -7.05 1.54
CA LEU A 18 4.03 -7.18 0.16
C LEU A 18 3.50 -6.05 -0.74
N LEU A 19 2.23 -5.68 -0.58
CA LEU A 19 1.64 -4.54 -1.30
C LEU A 19 2.33 -3.23 -0.95
N ALA A 20 2.67 -3.01 0.31
CA ALA A 20 3.34 -1.80 0.77
C ALA A 20 4.73 -1.65 0.11
N ILE A 21 5.49 -2.75 0.03
CA ILE A 21 6.78 -2.77 -0.67
C ILE A 21 6.61 -2.43 -2.15
N LEU A 22 5.63 -3.04 -2.82
CA LEU A 22 5.36 -2.77 -4.24
C LEU A 22 4.99 -1.30 -4.46
N VAL A 23 4.09 -0.76 -3.64
CA VAL A 23 3.65 0.64 -3.70
C VAL A 23 4.83 1.58 -3.44
N HIS A 24 5.70 1.30 -2.48
CA HIS A 24 6.87 2.14 -2.19
C HIS A 24 7.87 2.17 -3.35
N ILE A 25 8.17 1.00 -3.93
CA ILE A 25 9.09 0.91 -5.08
C ILE A 25 8.49 1.63 -6.29
N ASP A 26 7.20 1.43 -6.56
CA ASP A 26 6.49 2.09 -7.65
C ASP A 26 6.45 3.61 -7.44
N ALA A 27 6.11 4.08 -6.23
CA ALA A 27 6.04 5.49 -5.88
C ALA A 27 7.40 6.18 -6.03
N LYS A 28 8.48 5.50 -5.62
CA LYS A 28 9.86 5.98 -5.84
C LYS A 28 10.21 6.07 -7.33
N ARG A 29 9.80 5.07 -8.14
CA ARG A 29 10.05 5.08 -9.60
C ARG A 29 9.28 6.18 -10.31
N LEU A 30 8.07 6.48 -9.84
CA LEU A 30 7.19 7.52 -10.39
C LEU A 30 7.48 8.92 -9.85
N GLY A 31 8.43 9.07 -8.92
CA GLY A 31 8.74 10.36 -8.30
C GLY A 31 7.59 10.93 -7.48
N VAL A 32 6.68 10.08 -6.96
CA VAL A 32 5.55 10.49 -6.14
C VAL A 32 6.07 11.19 -4.88
N GLU A 33 5.45 12.32 -4.53
CA GLU A 33 5.82 13.02 -3.31
C GLU A 33 5.55 12.15 -2.07
N ARG A 34 6.57 11.97 -1.22
CA ARG A 34 6.49 11.22 0.05
C ARG A 34 5.98 9.77 -0.13
N PRO A 35 6.75 8.90 -0.82
CA PRO A 35 6.37 7.49 -1.06
C PRO A 35 6.10 6.71 0.24
N MET A 36 6.74 7.13 1.34
CA MET A 36 6.58 6.53 2.66
C MET A 36 5.17 6.69 3.24
N MET A 37 4.43 7.77 2.92
CA MET A 37 3.03 7.89 3.35
C MET A 37 2.14 6.82 2.71
N TRP A 38 2.39 6.49 1.45
CA TRP A 38 1.66 5.45 0.73
C TRP A 38 1.95 4.07 1.29
N GLU A 39 3.22 3.77 1.56
CA GLU A 39 3.64 2.55 2.26
C GLU A 39 2.89 2.38 3.59
N PHE A 40 2.89 3.41 4.45
CA PHE A 40 2.21 3.36 5.75
C PHE A 40 0.69 3.23 5.63
N GLY A 41 0.09 3.88 4.65
CA GLY A 41 -1.33 3.74 4.39
C GLY A 41 -1.72 2.31 3.99
N VAL A 42 -0.86 1.59 3.25
CA VAL A 42 -1.11 0.19 2.84
C VAL A 42 -0.99 -0.80 4.01
N VAL A 43 -0.08 -0.56 4.97
CA VAL A 43 0.02 -1.41 6.17
C VAL A 43 -0.98 -1.04 7.27
N THR A 44 -1.75 0.04 7.09
CA THR A 44 -2.76 0.46 8.08
C THR A 44 -3.84 -0.61 8.22
N PRO A 45 -4.12 -1.10 9.45
CA PRO A 45 -5.18 -2.06 9.69
C PRO A 45 -6.53 -1.54 9.18
N ALA A 46 -7.32 -2.42 8.55
CA ALA A 46 -8.63 -2.13 7.95
C ALA A 46 -8.65 -1.18 6.73
N ALA A 47 -7.65 -0.33 6.52
CA ALA A 47 -7.59 0.62 5.39
C ALA A 47 -6.62 0.21 4.26
N GLY A 48 -5.69 -0.72 4.53
CA GLY A 48 -4.56 -1.00 3.64
C GLY A 48 -4.89 -1.31 2.19
N PHE A 49 -5.91 -2.14 1.96
CA PHE A 49 -6.35 -2.48 0.60
C PHE A 49 -6.98 -1.30 -0.13
N LEU A 50 -7.72 -0.44 0.58
CA LEU A 50 -8.33 0.75 0.01
C LEU A 50 -7.26 1.75 -0.41
N VAL A 51 -6.22 1.93 0.42
CA VAL A 51 -5.08 2.80 0.09
C VAL A 51 -4.33 2.25 -1.12
N ALA A 52 -4.05 0.94 -1.17
CA ALA A 52 -3.41 0.32 -2.33
C ALA A 52 -4.25 0.52 -3.60
N ALA A 53 -5.56 0.28 -3.54
CA ALA A 53 -6.47 0.47 -4.67
C ALA A 53 -6.49 1.92 -5.15
N TYR A 54 -6.60 2.88 -4.22
CA TYR A 54 -6.59 4.31 -4.52
C TYR A 54 -5.24 4.77 -5.11
N TYR A 55 -4.13 4.27 -4.57
CA TYR A 55 -2.81 4.52 -5.12
C TYR A 55 -2.74 4.06 -6.58
N PHE A 56 -3.15 2.83 -6.88
CA PHE A 56 -3.09 2.31 -8.26
C PHE A 56 -4.05 3.03 -9.21
N SER A 57 -5.20 3.51 -8.73
CA SER A 57 -6.12 4.30 -9.57
C SER A 57 -5.55 5.67 -9.92
N GLN A 58 -4.89 6.32 -8.95
CA GLN A 58 -4.37 7.69 -9.11
C GLN A 58 -2.88 7.77 -9.43
N ARG A 59 -2.15 6.64 -9.54
CA ARG A 59 -0.67 6.62 -9.68
C ARG A 59 -0.12 7.52 -10.78
N ARG A 60 -0.87 7.71 -11.88
CA ARG A 60 -0.46 8.57 -13.01
C ARG A 60 -0.60 10.06 -12.70
N GLU A 61 -1.60 10.42 -11.90
CA GLU A 61 -1.82 11.79 -11.43
C GLU A 61 -0.90 12.12 -10.24
N LEU A 62 -0.58 11.11 -9.42
CA LEU A 62 0.34 11.20 -8.29
C LEU A 62 1.82 11.23 -8.71
N ALA A 63 2.15 10.68 -9.88
CA ALA A 63 3.47 10.82 -10.46
C ALA A 63 3.76 12.31 -10.66
N THR A 64 4.79 12.81 -9.99
CA THR A 64 5.12 14.23 -10.04
C THR A 64 5.34 14.65 -11.49
N THR A 65 4.49 15.57 -11.95
CA THR A 65 4.77 16.47 -13.07
C THR A 65 6.01 17.26 -12.68
N SER A 66 7.19 16.87 -13.18
CA SER A 66 8.39 17.70 -13.05
C SER A 66 8.21 18.93 -13.94
N ASN A 67 7.70 20.02 -13.36
CA ASN A 67 8.08 21.38 -13.76
C ASN A 67 9.28 21.80 -12.92
#